data_AF-A0A150M463-F1
#
_entry.id   AF-A0A150M463-F1
#
_cell.length_a   1.000
_cell.length_b   1.000
_cell.length_c   1.000
_cell.angle_alpha   90.00
_cell.angle_beta   90.00
_cell.angle_gamma   90.00
#
_symmetry.space_group_name_H-M   'P 1'
#
loop_
_entity.id
_entity.type
_entity.pdbx_description
1 polymer ?
#
loop_
_entity_poly.entity_id
_entity_poly.type
_entity_poly.pdbx_seq_one_letter_code
_entity_poly.pdbx_strand_id
1 'polypeptide(L)' 'MTKEQTQEQIQQLIREQEQEIEKLLETKRNTEPTDELYAICEMVVLQKQKFIAELRALL' A
#
# COMPACT_ATOMS: atom_id res chain seq x y z
N MET A 1 -19.75 -8.52 13.93
CA MET A 1 -19.74 -7.92 12.58
C MET A 1 -20.41 -8.86 11.60
N THR A 2 -21.14 -8.32 10.65
CA THR A 2 -21.66 -9.09 9.52
C THR A 2 -20.57 -9.31 8.47
N LYS A 3 -20.79 -10.26 7.55
CA LYS A 3 -19.88 -10.50 6.42
C LYS A 3 -19.73 -9.24 5.55
N GLU A 4 -20.82 -8.53 5.30
CA GLU A 4 -20.86 -7.29 4.53
C GLU A 4 -20.02 -6.19 5.18
N GLN A 5 -20.15 -5.99 6.50
CA GLN A 5 -19.32 -5.02 7.25
C GLN A 5 -17.83 -5.33 7.16
N THR A 6 -17.47 -6.62 7.13
CA THR A 6 -16.08 -7.05 7.02
C THR A 6 -15.52 -6.78 5.62
N GLN A 7 -16.32 -7.01 4.57
CA GLN A 7 -15.93 -6.72 3.19
C GLN A 7 -15.74 -5.21 2.96
N GLU A 8 -16.64 -4.38 3.47
CA GLU A 8 -16.51 -2.92 3.39
C GLU A 8 -15.23 -2.41 4.08
N GLN A 9 -14.90 -2.95 5.26
CA GLN A 9 -13.67 -2.62 5.97
C GLN A 9 -12.42 -3.04 5.19
N ILE A 10 -12.42 -4.23 4.61
CA ILE A 10 -11.29 -4.72 3.79
C ILE A 10 -11.12 -3.82 2.56
N GLN A 11 -12.21 -3.46 1.87
CA GLN A 11 -12.16 -2.55 0.72
C GLN A 11 -11.67 -1.15 1.11
N GLN A 12 -12.09 -0.64 2.26
CA GLN A 12 -11.63 0.65 2.76
C GLN A 12 -10.12 0.62 3.05
N LEU A 13 -9.64 -0.43 3.71
CA LEU A 13 -8.23 -0.61 4.01
C LEU A 13 -7.38 -0.73 2.73
N ILE A 14 -7.87 -1.43 1.70
CA ILE A 14 -7.20 -1.50 0.40
C ILE A 14 -7.04 -0.10 -0.19
N ARG A 15 -8.10 0.72 -0.22
CA ARG A 15 -8.05 2.09 -0.75
C ARG A 15 -7.04 2.97 -0.02
N GLU A 16 -6.98 2.86 1.31
CA GLU A 16 -6.02 3.60 2.13
C GLU A 16 -4.57 3.21 1.80
N GLN A 17 -4.30 1.91 1.67
CA GLN A 17 -2.97 1.42 1.28
C GLN A 17 -2.58 1.86 -0.14
N GLU A 18 -3.52 1.90 -1.08
CA GLU A 18 -3.27 2.40 -2.45
C GLU A 18 -2.90 3.88 -2.45
N GLN A 19 -3.61 4.73 -1.70
CA GLN A 19 -3.27 6.15 -1.55
C GLN A 19 -1.90 6.36 -0.90
N GLU A 20 -1.53 5.53 0.07
CA GLU A 20 -0.20 5.58 0.69
C GLU A 20 0.91 5.16 -0.30
N ILE A 21 0.66 4.16 -1.13
CA ILE A 21 1.58 3.77 -2.21
C ILE A 21 1.80 4.93 -3.18
N GLU A 22 0.75 5.63 -3.60
CA GLU A 22 0.87 6.79 -4.50
C GLU A 22 1.80 7.87 -3.93
N LYS A 23 1.64 8.21 -2.64
CA LYS A 23 2.51 9.19 -1.94
C LYS A 23 3.96 8.72 -1.84
N LEU A 24 4.18 7.43 -1.59
CA LEU A 24 5.53 6.85 -1.53
C LEU A 24 6.19 6.82 -2.90
N LEU A 25 5.44 6.55 -3.97
CA LEU A 25 5.95 6.59 -5.33
C LEU A 25 6.29 8.01 -5.78
N GLU A 26 5.51 9.01 -5.36
CA GLU A 26 5.82 10.42 -5.57
C GLU A 26 7.09 10.81 -4.81
N THR A 27 7.20 10.47 -3.53
CA THR A 27 8.39 10.69 -2.72
C THR A 27 9.63 10.05 -3.37
N LYS A 28 9.53 8.79 -3.78
CA LYS A 28 10.61 8.04 -4.46
C LYS A 28 11.05 8.74 -5.75
N ARG A 29 10.11 9.23 -6.55
CA ARG A 29 10.40 9.93 -7.81
C ARG A 29 11.19 11.22 -7.61
N ASN A 30 10.98 11.88 -6.48
CA ASN A 30 11.65 13.13 -6.10
C ASN A 30 12.91 12.89 -5.26
N THR A 31 13.34 11.63 -5.09
CA THR A 31 14.49 11.24 -4.28
C THR A 31 15.56 10.63 -5.18
N GLU A 32 16.84 10.97 -4.94
CA GLU A 32 17.96 10.40 -5.69
C GLU A 32 18.07 8.88 -5.45
N PRO A 33 18.33 8.04 -6.47
CA PRO A 33 18.43 6.59 -6.29
C PRO A 33 19.51 6.11 -5.32
N THR A 34 20.52 6.94 -5.05
CA THR A 34 21.58 6.66 -4.08
C THR A 34 21.20 7.00 -2.64
N ASP A 35 20.10 7.70 -2.43
CA ASP A 35 19.59 8.05 -1.11
C ASP A 35 18.91 6.84 -0.46
N GLU A 36 19.13 6.65 0.84
CA GLU A 36 18.50 5.59 1.62
C GLU A 36 16.97 5.68 1.56
N LEU A 37 16.41 6.89 1.50
CA LEU A 37 14.98 7.11 1.38
C LEU A 37 14.40 6.49 0.10
N TYR A 38 15.14 6.48 -1.01
CA TYR A 38 14.69 5.84 -2.25
C TYR A 38 14.47 4.33 -2.04
N ALA A 39 15.45 3.66 -1.43
CA ALA A 39 15.39 2.23 -1.13
C ALA A 39 14.28 1.91 -0.12
N ILE A 40 14.11 2.75 0.91
CA ILE A 40 13.02 2.62 1.88
C ILE A 40 11.67 2.73 1.19
N CYS A 41 11.45 3.75 0.34
CA CYS A 41 10.20 3.90 -0.39
C CYS A 41 9.90 2.68 -1.27
N GLU A 42 10.90 2.13 -1.96
CA GLU A 42 10.74 0.92 -2.78
C GLU A 42 10.32 -0.30 -1.95
N MET A 43 11.03 -0.57 -0.84
CA MET A 43 10.71 -1.68 0.05
C MET A 43 9.30 -1.57 0.63
N VAL A 44 8.91 -0.38 1.08
CA VAL A 44 7.59 -0.15 1.68
C VAL A 44 6.48 -0.30 0.64
N VAL A 45 6.66 0.22 -0.58
CA VAL A 45 5.69 0.04 -1.67
C VAL A 45 5.47 -1.45 -1.96
N LEU A 46 6.55 -2.25 -2.08
CA LEU A 46 6.45 -3.69 -2.34
C LEU A 46 5.69 -4.41 -1.22
N GLN A 47 5.98 -4.09 0.05
CA GLN A 47 5.30 -4.70 1.18
C GLN A 47 3.81 -4.35 1.22
N LYS A 48 3.45 -3.10 0.91
CA LYS A 48 2.05 -2.66 0.83
C LYS A 48 1.31 -3.35 -0.31
N GLN A 49 1.92 -3.50 -1.48
CA GLN A 49 1.33 -4.23 -2.61
C GLN A 49 1.06 -5.69 -2.27
N LYS A 50 1.99 -6.35 -1.57
CA LYS A 50 1.80 -7.71 -1.07
C LYS A 50 0.62 -7.79 -0.09
N PHE A 51 0.55 -6.87 0.87
CA PHE A 51 -0.54 -6.81 1.82
C PHE A 51 -1.91 -6.58 1.15
N ILE A 52 -1.98 -5.68 0.16
CA ILE A 52 -3.20 -5.49 -0.64
C ILE A 52 -3.61 -6.78 -1.35
N ALA A 53 -2.65 -7.52 -1.92
CA ALA A 53 -2.95 -8.80 -2.58
C ALA A 53 -3.53 -9.83 -1.59
N GLU A 54 -3.00 -9.89 -0.36
CA GLU A 54 -3.54 -10.74 0.71
C GLU A 54 -4.96 -10.30 1.12
N LEU A 55 -5.21 -8.99 1.26
CA LEU A 55 -6.55 -8.47 1.55
C LEU A 55 -7.57 -8.78 0.44
N ARG A 56 -7.16 -8.66 -0.82
CA ARG A 56 -8.00 -8.98 -1.99
C ARG A 56 -8.37 -10.47 -2.05
N ALA A 57 -7.51 -11.36 -1.53
CA ALA A 57 -7.80 -12.79 -1.46
C ALA A 57 -8.86 -13.14 -0.40
N LEU A 58 -9.22 -12.21 0.49
CA LEU A 58 -10.24 -12.38 1.53
C LEU A 58 -11.64 -11.89 1.11
N LEU A 59 -11.76 -11.22 -0.04
CA LEU A 59 -13.02 -10.72 -0.60
C LEU A 59 -13.68 -11.75 -1.51
#